data_AF-A0A936ZFJ4-F1
#
_entry.id   AF-A0A936ZFJ4-F1
#
_cell.length_a   1.000
_cell.length_b   1.000
_cell.length_c   1.000
_cell.angle_alpha   90.00
_cell.angle_beta   90.00
_cell.angle_gamma   90.00
#
_symmetry.space_group_name_H-M   'P 1'
#
loop_
_entity.id
_entity.type
_entity.pdbx_description
1 polymer ?
#
loop_
_entity_poly.entity_id
_entity_poly.type
_entity_poly.pdbx_seq_one_letter_code
_entity_poly.pdbx_strand_id
1 'polypeptide(L)'
;MSRIPVNKTAALSQSDCGALTTETQRVLAVLSEVEACYESDRECLKGWSGPEAIKVRLVEHLDAHHAQEREPLVQRLADLHQQITTASMIQRLRSLQH
;
A
#
# COMPACT_ATOMS: atom_id res chain seq x y z
N MET A 1 -21.07 -44.31 4.76
CA MET A 1 -19.82 -44.24 5.56
C MET A 1 -18.71 -43.73 4.66
N SER A 2 -18.01 -42.66 5.08
CA SER A 2 -16.72 -42.16 4.57
C SER A 2 -16.71 -41.48 3.19
N ARG A 3 -16.04 -40.34 2.97
CA ARG A 3 -15.20 -39.46 3.80
C ARG A 3 -15.27 -38.08 3.14
N ILE A 4 -15.63 -37.04 3.88
CA ILE A 4 -15.43 -35.64 3.45
C ILE A 4 -13.92 -35.39 3.46
N PRO A 5 -13.32 -34.84 2.40
CA PRO A 5 -11.89 -34.58 2.40
C PRO A 5 -11.56 -33.43 3.37
N VAL A 6 -10.94 -33.79 4.50
CA VAL A 6 -10.30 -32.91 5.49
C VAL A 6 -9.04 -32.30 4.87
N ASN A 7 -9.17 -31.50 3.81
CA ASN A 7 -8.04 -30.77 3.22
C ASN A 7 -8.43 -29.41 2.60
N LYS A 8 -9.71 -29.01 2.66
CA LYS A 8 -10.10 -27.73 2.04
C LYS A 8 -9.62 -26.49 2.80
N THR A 9 -9.18 -26.64 4.05
CA THR A 9 -8.83 -25.52 4.93
C THR A 9 -7.36 -25.10 4.86
N ALA A 10 -6.45 -26.00 4.46
CA ALA A 10 -5.01 -25.69 4.37
C ALA A 10 -4.66 -24.95 3.07
N ALA A 11 -5.35 -25.24 1.96
CA ALA A 11 -5.08 -24.64 0.66
C ALA A 11 -5.49 -23.16 0.56
N LEU A 12 -6.44 -22.69 1.40
CA LEU A 12 -6.87 -21.30 1.42
C LEU A 12 -5.83 -20.38 2.09
N SER A 13 -5.14 -20.84 3.14
CA SER A 13 -4.22 -19.96 3.90
C SER A 13 -2.93 -19.58 3.17
N GLN A 14 -2.47 -20.40 2.21
CA GLN A 14 -1.22 -20.14 1.48
C GLN A 14 -1.44 -19.26 0.24
N SER A 15 -2.60 -19.37 -0.42
CA SER A 15 -3.01 -18.48 -1.51
C SER A 15 -3.27 -17.06 -1.02
N ASP A 16 -3.79 -16.91 0.20
CA ASP A 16 -4.15 -15.61 0.77
C ASP A 16 -2.90 -14.78 1.11
N CYS A 17 -1.84 -15.41 1.65
CA CYS A 17 -0.59 -14.71 1.96
C CYS A 17 0.16 -14.22 0.70
N GLY A 18 0.14 -15.04 -0.37
CA GLY A 18 0.65 -14.64 -1.67
C GLY A 18 -0.13 -13.47 -2.27
N ALA A 19 -1.47 -13.50 -2.20
CA ALA A 19 -2.33 -12.44 -2.69
C ALA A 19 -2.11 -11.11 -1.94
N LEU A 20 -1.98 -11.14 -0.61
CA LEU A 20 -1.67 -9.96 0.21
C LEU A 20 -0.30 -9.36 -0.14
N THR A 21 0.67 -10.21 -0.45
CA THR A 21 2.01 -9.76 -0.86
C THR A 21 1.96 -9.07 -2.23
N THR A 22 1.26 -9.66 -3.21
CA THR A 22 1.08 -9.03 -4.53
C THR A 22 0.32 -7.70 -4.43
N GLU A 23 -0.71 -7.65 -3.59
CA GLU A 23 -1.45 -6.40 -3.35
C GLU A 23 -0.56 -5.32 -2.71
N THR A 24 0.28 -5.69 -1.74
CA THR A 24 1.26 -4.76 -1.15
C THR A 24 2.19 -4.19 -2.20
N GLN A 25 2.71 -5.03 -3.10
CA GLN A 25 3.57 -4.58 -4.20
C GLN A 25 2.85 -3.65 -5.17
N ARG A 26 1.57 -3.92 -5.48
CA ARG A 26 0.75 -3.02 -6.31
C ARG A 26 0.59 -1.65 -5.69
N VAL A 27 0.22 -1.59 -4.41
CA VAL A 27 0.03 -0.32 -3.71
C VAL A 27 1.34 0.45 -3.59
N LEU A 28 2.46 -0.24 -3.35
CA LEU A 28 3.80 0.39 -3.35
C LEU A 28 4.19 0.94 -4.72
N ALA A 29 3.86 0.25 -5.81
CA ALA A 29 4.11 0.73 -7.17
C ALA A 29 3.34 2.03 -7.44
N VAL A 30 2.04 2.05 -7.13
CA VAL A 30 1.21 3.26 -7.28
C VAL A 30 1.73 4.40 -6.39
N LEU A 31 2.11 4.11 -5.15
CA LEU A 31 2.69 5.11 -4.25
C LEU A 31 4.01 5.66 -4.81
N SER A 32 4.86 4.81 -5.39
CA SER A 32 6.10 5.25 -6.03
C SER A 32 5.85 6.16 -7.22
N GLU A 33 4.79 5.92 -8.00
CA GLU A 33 4.40 6.79 -9.12
C GLU A 33 3.94 8.17 -8.60
N VAL A 34 3.09 8.19 -7.56
CA VAL A 34 2.63 9.44 -6.92
C VAL A 34 3.81 10.27 -6.39
N GLU A 35 4.76 9.64 -5.68
CA GLU A 35 5.96 10.34 -5.18
C GLU A 35 6.83 10.88 -6.31
N ALA A 36 7.00 10.12 -7.41
CA ALA A 36 7.80 10.54 -8.55
C ALA A 36 7.17 11.73 -9.28
N CYS A 37 5.84 11.73 -9.46
CA CYS A 37 5.11 12.87 -10.03
C CYS A 37 5.25 14.12 -9.17
N TYR A 38 5.03 13.98 -7.85
CA TYR A 38 5.16 15.10 -6.92
C TYR A 38 6.56 15.71 -6.92
N GLU A 39 7.62 14.88 -6.89
CA GLU A 39 8.99 15.39 -6.91
C GLU A 39 9.31 16.08 -8.25
N SER A 40 8.86 15.52 -9.36
CA SER A 40 9.01 16.14 -10.69
C SER A 40 8.33 17.52 -10.74
N ASP A 41 7.10 17.63 -10.27
CA ASP A 41 6.34 18.88 -10.26
C ASP A 41 6.98 19.92 -9.32
N ARG A 42 7.49 19.48 -8.16
CA ARG A 42 8.25 20.35 -7.25
C ARG A 42 9.53 20.88 -7.90
N GLU A 43 10.28 20.04 -8.59
CA GLU A 43 11.48 20.46 -9.31
C GLU A 43 11.17 21.48 -10.42
N CYS A 44 10.08 21.28 -11.16
CA CYS A 44 9.61 22.27 -12.14
C CYS A 44 9.30 23.62 -11.49
N LEU A 45 8.67 23.63 -10.30
CA LEU A 45 8.37 24.86 -9.57
C LEU A 45 9.64 25.54 -9.01
N LYS A 46 10.67 24.78 -8.60
CA LYS A 46 11.94 25.38 -8.13
C LYS A 46 12.57 26.28 -9.19
N GLY A 47 12.61 25.83 -10.44
CA GLY A 47 13.15 26.57 -11.58
C GLY A 47 12.20 27.61 -12.20
N TRP A 48 11.00 27.79 -11.65
CA TRP A 48 9.99 28.66 -12.24
C TRP A 48 10.29 30.16 -12.00
N SER A 49 10.25 30.95 -13.08
CA SER A 49 10.57 32.40 -13.09
C SER A 49 9.35 33.32 -12.98
N GLY A 50 8.17 32.78 -12.62
CA GLY A 50 6.95 33.57 -12.49
C GLY A 50 6.85 34.36 -11.17
N PRO A 51 5.75 35.10 -10.96
CA PRO A 51 5.55 35.87 -9.73
C PRO A 51 5.55 35.00 -8.48
N GLU A 52 6.33 35.38 -7.46
CA GLU A 52 6.51 34.59 -6.24
C GLU A 52 5.19 34.26 -5.53
N ALA A 53 4.26 35.22 -5.46
CA ALA A 53 2.95 35.01 -4.84
C ALA A 53 2.13 33.90 -5.52
N ILE A 54 2.32 33.70 -6.83
CA ILE A 54 1.68 32.61 -7.57
C ILE A 54 2.43 31.30 -7.32
N LYS A 55 3.76 31.35 -7.19
CA LYS A 55 4.61 30.17 -6.91
C LYS A 55 4.19 29.53 -5.61
N VAL A 56 4.05 30.34 -4.57
CA VAL A 56 3.60 29.91 -3.24
C VAL A 56 2.26 29.19 -3.33
N ARG A 57 1.27 29.77 -4.02
CA ARG A 57 -0.06 29.16 -4.18
C ARG A 57 -0.02 27.85 -4.98
N LEU A 58 0.84 27.76 -5.98
CA LEU A 58 1.03 26.52 -6.75
C LEU A 58 1.67 25.42 -5.88
N VAL A 59 2.66 25.76 -5.06
CA VAL A 59 3.28 24.82 -4.12
C VAL A 59 2.25 24.35 -3.08
N GLU A 60 1.47 25.25 -2.49
CA GLU A 60 0.43 24.89 -1.53
C GLU A 60 -0.61 23.93 -2.15
N HIS A 61 -1.01 24.19 -3.39
CA HIS A 61 -1.94 23.32 -4.10
C HIS A 61 -1.32 21.95 -4.42
N LEU A 62 -0.07 21.93 -4.87
CA LEU A 62 0.68 20.70 -5.15
C LEU A 62 0.82 19.84 -3.88
N ASP A 63 1.16 20.45 -2.75
CA ASP A 63 1.30 19.76 -1.47
C ASP A 63 -0.02 19.18 -0.99
N ALA A 64 -1.12 19.94 -1.12
CA ALA A 64 -2.46 19.47 -0.76
C ALA A 64 -2.90 18.29 -1.65
N HIS A 65 -2.63 18.37 -2.95
CA HIS A 65 -2.94 17.30 -3.90
C HIS A 65 -2.14 16.03 -3.58
N HIS A 66 -0.82 16.16 -3.39
CA HIS A 66 0.04 15.04 -3.03
C HIS A 66 -0.41 14.35 -1.74
N ALA A 67 -0.74 15.13 -0.71
CA ALA A 67 -1.26 14.58 0.55
C ALA A 67 -2.55 13.78 0.32
N GLN A 68 -3.49 14.33 -0.47
CA GLN A 68 -4.77 13.69 -0.77
C GLN A 68 -4.62 12.36 -1.54
N GLU A 69 -3.65 12.27 -2.46
CA GLU A 69 -3.37 11.03 -3.20
C GLU A 69 -2.60 10.00 -2.37
N ARG A 70 -1.63 10.46 -1.57
CA ARG A 70 -0.75 9.62 -0.76
C ARG A 70 -1.49 8.96 0.40
N GLU A 71 -2.36 9.69 1.09
CA GLU A 71 -3.02 9.25 2.32
C GLU A 71 -3.75 7.90 2.18
N PRO A 72 -4.65 7.68 1.20
CA PRO A 72 -5.34 6.40 1.06
C PRO A 72 -4.39 5.23 0.75
N LEU A 73 -3.29 5.49 0.03
CA LEU A 73 -2.29 4.46 -0.29
C LEU A 73 -1.51 4.02 0.96
N VAL A 74 -1.11 4.99 1.80
CA VAL A 74 -0.43 4.71 3.07
C VAL A 74 -1.36 3.98 4.03
N GLN A 75 -2.62 4.40 4.13
CA GLN A 75 -3.62 3.70 4.95
C GLN A 75 -3.80 2.26 4.47
N ARG A 76 -3.91 2.05 3.15
CA ARG A 76 -4.03 0.71 2.58
C ARG A 76 -2.82 -0.17 2.89
N LEU A 77 -1.60 0.38 2.86
CA LEU A 77 -0.40 -0.37 3.27
C LEU A 77 -0.43 -0.77 4.74
N ALA A 78 -0.91 0.11 5.63
CA ALA A 78 -1.09 -0.21 7.04
C ALA A 78 -2.09 -1.38 7.22
N ASP A 79 -3.22 -1.33 6.52
CA ASP A 79 -4.24 -2.39 6.58
C ASP A 79 -3.70 -3.73 6.08
N LEU A 80 -2.94 -3.73 4.97
CA LEU A 80 -2.31 -4.93 4.42
C LEU A 80 -1.26 -5.50 5.36
N HIS A 81 -0.44 -4.64 5.97
CA HIS A 81 0.54 -5.05 6.96
C HIS A 81 -0.13 -5.71 8.17
N GLN A 82 -1.25 -5.17 8.65
CA GLN A 82 -2.03 -5.77 9.73
C GLN A 82 -2.59 -7.15 9.33
N GLN A 83 -3.12 -7.29 8.11
CA GLN A 83 -3.64 -8.56 7.60
C GLN A 83 -2.55 -9.63 7.52
N ILE A 84 -1.37 -9.29 6.97
CA ILE A 84 -0.22 -10.19 6.87
C ILE A 84 0.25 -10.63 8.26
N THR A 85 0.39 -9.68 9.18
CA THR A 85 0.80 -9.94 10.56
C THR A 85 -0.17 -10.88 11.27
N THR A 86 -1.48 -10.61 11.14
CA THR A 86 -2.54 -11.42 11.74
C THR A 86 -2.56 -12.84 11.17
N ALA A 87 -2.48 -12.97 9.84
CA ALA A 87 -2.43 -14.28 9.18
C ALA A 87 -1.21 -15.10 9.63
N SER A 88 -0.05 -14.46 9.74
CA SER A 88 1.19 -15.10 10.19
C SER A 88 1.10 -15.58 11.64
N MET A 89 0.50 -14.79 12.54
CA MET A 89 0.28 -15.20 13.93
C MET A 89 -0.63 -16.42 14.03
N ILE A 90 -1.74 -16.43 13.27
CA ILE A 90 -2.68 -17.56 13.24
C ILE A 90 -1.99 -18.82 12.71
N GLN A 91 -1.20 -18.71 11.64
CA GLN A 91 -0.46 -19.85 11.10
C GLN A 91 0.54 -20.41 12.13
N ARG A 92 1.26 -19.54 12.85
CA ARG A 92 2.18 -19.96 13.91
C ARG A 92 1.44 -20.71 15.02
N LEU A 93 0.29 -20.21 15.48
CA LEU A 93 -0.51 -20.89 16.51
C LEU A 93 -0.99 -22.27 16.06
N ARG A 94 -1.46 -22.41 14.82
CA ARG A 94 -1.86 -23.72 14.27
C ARG A 94 -0.68 -24.69 14.20
N SER A 95 0.52 -24.21 13.86
CA SER A 95 1.72 -25.06 13.79
C SER A 95 2.22 -25.56 15.15
N LEU A 96 1.79 -24.94 16.25
CA LEU A 96 2.14 -25.37 17.62
C LEU A 96 1.13 -26.36 18.22
N GLN A 97 -0.02 -26.56 17.57
CA GLN A 97 -1.09 -27.46 18.01
C GLN A 97 -1.06 -28.83 17.31
N HIS A 98 -0.05 -29.06 16.46
CA HIS A 98 0.22 -30.30 15.73
C HIS A 98 1.63 -30.79 16.06
#